data_AF-A0AAD1IHP2-F1
#
_entry.id   AF-A0AAD1IHP2-F1
#
_cell.length_a   1.000
_cell.length_b   1.000
_cell.length_c   1.000
_cell.angle_alpha   90.00
_cell.angle_beta   90.00
_cell.angle_gamma   90.00
#
_symmetry.space_group_name_H-M   'P 1'
#
loop_
_entity.id
_entity.type
_entity.pdbx_description
1 polymer ?
#
loop_
_entity_poly.entity_id
_entity_poly.type
_entity_poly.pdbx_seq_one_letter_code
_entity_poly.pdbx_strand_id
1 'polypeptide(L)'
;MKVMGAGFAALGGILFAFAPAANAETIDELLVDSPFARERPIVSGLKDQGYGYLDYEIVNMAWDRTCWLFGGAHGASEIAVNDAKRELADLRFTPAEADAIIGIALDVHGQRGIESCP
;
A
#
# COMPACT_ATOMS: atom_id res chain seq x y z
N MET A 1 60.78 -22.84 -8.53
CA MET A 1 60.03 -22.81 -7.25
C MET A 1 58.73 -22.06 -7.48
N LYS A 2 57.68 -22.55 -6.83
CA LYS A 2 56.26 -22.27 -7.00
C LYS A 2 55.88 -20.94 -6.34
N VAL A 3 55.15 -20.07 -7.03
CA VAL A 3 54.02 -19.34 -6.43
C VAL A 3 52.97 -19.11 -7.53
N MET A 4 51.85 -19.82 -7.38
CA MET A 4 50.56 -19.52 -7.99
C MET A 4 49.86 -18.46 -7.13
N GLY A 5 48.99 -17.64 -7.73
CA GLY A 5 47.99 -16.87 -6.98
C GLY A 5 47.44 -15.70 -7.78
N ALA A 6 46.29 -15.92 -8.43
CA ALA A 6 45.02 -15.25 -8.14
C ALA A 6 45.00 -13.80 -8.68
N GLY A 7 44.37 -13.52 -9.81
CA GLY A 7 42.96 -13.80 -10.09
C GLY A 7 42.25 -12.44 -10.13
N PHE A 8 42.40 -11.74 -11.26
CA PHE A 8 41.62 -10.54 -11.60
C PHE A 8 40.27 -10.97 -12.16
N ALA A 9 39.16 -10.52 -11.56
CA ALA A 9 37.95 -10.12 -12.28
C ALA A 9 36.88 -9.54 -11.34
N ALA A 10 36.40 -8.35 -11.73
CA ALA A 10 35.03 -7.81 -11.63
C ALA A 10 34.44 -7.60 -10.22
N LEU A 11 34.24 -6.33 -9.80
CA LEU A 11 33.05 -5.50 -10.11
C LEU A 11 31.72 -6.16 -9.74
N GLY A 12 30.94 -5.46 -8.92
CA GLY A 12 29.49 -5.55 -8.96
C GLY A 12 28.88 -5.71 -7.58
N GLY A 13 28.24 -4.64 -7.10
CA GLY A 13 27.58 -4.62 -5.81
C GLY A 13 26.51 -5.70 -5.71
N ILE A 14 26.35 -6.20 -4.48
CA ILE A 14 25.18 -6.95 -4.06
C ILE A 14 24.01 -5.94 -4.06
N LEU A 15 23.42 -5.72 -5.24
CA LEU A 15 22.09 -5.17 -5.34
C LEU A 15 21.16 -6.25 -4.82
N PHE A 16 20.61 -6.05 -3.63
CA PHE A 16 19.38 -6.71 -3.21
C PHE A 16 18.29 -6.30 -4.22
N ALA A 17 18.19 -7.05 -5.32
CA ALA A 17 17.04 -7.01 -6.18
C ALA A 17 15.88 -7.62 -5.38
N PHE A 18 15.13 -6.76 -4.69
CA PHE A 18 13.73 -7.03 -4.43
C PHE A 18 13.10 -7.25 -5.80
N ALA A 19 12.86 -8.50 -6.17
CA ALA A 19 11.96 -8.78 -7.26
C ALA A 19 10.58 -8.24 -6.81
N PRO A 20 10.01 -7.21 -7.44
CA PRO A 20 8.58 -6.97 -7.24
C PRO A 20 7.86 -8.27 -7.57
N ALA A 21 6.83 -8.63 -6.80
CA ALA A 21 5.98 -9.76 -7.11
C ALA A 21 5.51 -9.56 -8.56
N ALA A 22 6.00 -10.40 -9.48
CA ALA A 22 5.93 -10.15 -10.92
C ALA A 22 4.50 -10.26 -11.50
N ASN A 23 3.46 -10.30 -10.66
CA ASN A 23 2.06 -10.47 -11.07
C ASN A 23 1.07 -9.82 -10.07
N ALA A 24 1.46 -8.78 -9.34
CA ALA A 24 0.50 -8.02 -8.56
C ALA A 24 -0.13 -6.94 -9.43
N GLU A 25 -1.45 -7.01 -9.65
CA GLU A 25 -2.20 -5.99 -10.36
C GLU A 25 -2.13 -4.67 -9.59
N THR A 26 -1.64 -3.62 -10.24
CA THR A 26 -1.65 -2.27 -9.68
C THR A 26 -3.03 -1.63 -9.81
N ILE A 27 -3.30 -0.57 -9.03
CA ILE A 27 -4.54 0.22 -9.19
C ILE A 27 -4.70 0.73 -10.63
N ASP A 28 -3.62 1.13 -11.29
CA ASP A 28 -3.65 1.61 -12.68
C ASP A 28 -4.05 0.51 -13.65
N GLU A 29 -3.52 -0.70 -13.47
CA GLU A 29 -3.87 -1.88 -14.27
C GLU A 29 -5.32 -2.32 -14.01
N LEU A 30 -5.72 -2.38 -12.74
CA LEU A 30 -7.11 -2.65 -12.34
C LEU A 30 -8.09 -1.68 -13.01
N LEU A 31 -7.77 -0.38 -13.06
CA LEU A 31 -8.65 0.63 -13.65
C LEU A 31 -8.72 0.54 -15.18
N VAL A 32 -7.70 -0.02 -15.82
CA VAL A 32 -7.73 -0.33 -17.26
C VAL A 32 -8.66 -1.52 -17.51
N ASP A 33 -8.55 -2.58 -16.71
CA ASP A 33 -9.32 -3.81 -16.90
C ASP A 33 -10.76 -3.70 -16.41
N SER A 34 -10.99 -2.92 -15.34
CA SER A 34 -12.28 -2.73 -14.67
C SER A 34 -12.50 -1.25 -14.30
N PRO A 35 -12.94 -0.39 -15.24
CA PRO A 35 -13.15 1.03 -14.98
C PRO A 35 -14.15 1.33 -13.86
N PHE A 36 -15.10 0.42 -13.59
CA PHE A 36 -16.07 0.53 -12.49
C PHE A 36 -15.41 0.46 -11.10
N ALA A 37 -14.20 -0.08 -10.98
CA ALA A 37 -13.45 -0.06 -9.72
C ALA A 37 -13.17 1.38 -9.24
N ARG A 38 -13.24 2.38 -10.12
CA ARG A 38 -13.15 3.80 -9.77
C ARG A 38 -14.28 4.27 -8.85
N GLU A 39 -15.40 3.55 -8.78
CA GLU A 39 -16.48 3.84 -7.82
C GLU A 39 -16.08 3.54 -6.37
N ARG A 40 -15.04 2.72 -6.15
CA ARG A 40 -14.47 2.47 -4.83
C ARG A 40 -13.67 3.69 -4.37
N PRO A 41 -13.95 4.28 -3.19
CA PRO A 41 -13.23 5.46 -2.70
C PRO A 41 -11.73 5.26 -2.56
N ILE A 42 -11.29 4.07 -2.12
CA ILE A 42 -9.87 3.77 -1.96
C ILE A 42 -9.14 3.76 -3.31
N VAL A 43 -9.76 3.21 -4.35
CA VAL A 43 -9.17 3.10 -5.69
C VAL A 43 -9.11 4.47 -6.36
N SER A 44 -10.23 5.20 -6.40
CA SER A 44 -10.27 6.55 -6.97
C SER A 44 -9.39 7.53 -6.20
N GLY A 45 -9.50 7.53 -4.87
CA GLY A 45 -8.74 8.42 -4.00
C GLY A 45 -7.24 8.24 -4.12
N LEU A 46 -6.73 6.99 -4.19
CA LEU A 46 -5.31 6.73 -4.40
C LEU A 46 -4.87 7.08 -5.82
N LYS A 47 -5.68 6.76 -6.84
CA LYS A 47 -5.39 7.12 -8.23
C LYS A 47 -5.25 8.63 -8.39
N ASP A 48 -6.20 9.40 -7.87
CA ASP A 48 -6.25 10.85 -8.02
C ASP A 48 -5.12 11.55 -7.24
N GLN A 49 -4.59 10.91 -6.19
CA GLN A 49 -3.40 11.35 -5.45
C GLN A 49 -2.07 10.89 -6.07
N GLY A 50 -2.08 10.15 -7.18
CA GLY A 50 -0.88 9.70 -7.89
C GLY A 50 -0.30 8.37 -7.40
N TYR A 51 -1.04 7.63 -6.57
CA TYR A 51 -0.64 6.31 -6.03
C TYR A 51 -1.19 5.13 -6.83
N GLY A 52 -1.47 5.33 -8.12
CA GLY A 52 -1.98 4.28 -9.01
C GLY A 52 -1.02 3.09 -9.22
N TYR A 53 0.26 3.26 -8.88
CA TYR A 53 1.29 2.21 -8.96
C TYR A 53 1.22 1.20 -7.82
N LEU A 54 0.41 1.44 -6.79
CA LEU A 54 0.31 0.54 -5.64
C LEU A 54 -0.39 -0.77 -6.04
N ASP A 55 0.11 -1.87 -5.49
CA ASP A 55 -0.48 -3.20 -5.55
C ASP A 55 -1.89 -3.16 -4.95
N TYR A 56 -2.90 -3.48 -5.77
CA TYR A 56 -4.29 -3.40 -5.37
C TYR A 56 -4.68 -4.44 -4.31
N GLU A 57 -4.10 -5.64 -4.33
CA GLU A 57 -4.40 -6.66 -3.31
C GLU A 57 -3.91 -6.20 -1.93
N ILE A 58 -2.70 -5.65 -1.88
CA ILE A 58 -2.12 -5.10 -0.65
C ILE A 58 -2.88 -3.86 -0.20
N VAL A 59 -3.29 -2.98 -1.12
CA VAL A 59 -4.16 -1.83 -0.82
C VAL A 59 -5.51 -2.28 -0.27
N ASN A 60 -6.13 -3.33 -0.83
CA ASN A 60 -7.41 -3.83 -0.34
C ASN A 60 -7.27 -4.38 1.09
N MET A 61 -6.19 -5.11 1.39
CA MET A 61 -5.90 -5.58 2.75
C MET A 61 -5.65 -4.43 3.72
N ALA A 62 -4.90 -3.41 3.29
CA ALA A 62 -4.64 -2.20 4.06
C ALA A 62 -5.92 -1.41 4.37
N TRP A 63 -6.81 -1.32 3.39
CA TRP A 63 -8.12 -0.71 3.53
C TRP A 63 -8.95 -1.42 4.60
N ASP A 64 -9.11 -2.74 4.48
CA ASP A 64 -9.91 -3.55 5.42
C ASP A 64 -9.40 -3.41 6.88
N ARG A 65 -8.08 -3.42 7.09
CA ARG A 65 -7.48 -3.24 8.43
C ARG A 65 -7.71 -1.84 8.98
N THR A 66 -7.50 -0.81 8.16
CA THR A 66 -7.72 0.59 8.56
C THR A 66 -9.18 0.81 8.94
N CYS A 67 -10.09 0.27 8.13
CA CYS A 67 -11.52 0.28 8.36
C CYS A 67 -11.92 -0.44 9.65
N TRP A 68 -11.36 -1.62 9.92
CA TRP A 68 -11.62 -2.35 11.16
C TRP A 68 -11.20 -1.55 12.40
N LEU A 69 -10.04 -0.89 12.34
CA LEU A 69 -9.54 -0.04 13.42
C LEU A 69 -10.47 1.16 13.68
N PHE A 70 -11.03 1.75 12.63
CA PHE A 70 -11.92 2.92 12.74
C PHE A 70 -13.37 2.55 13.07
N GLY A 71 -13.81 1.31 12.79
CA GLY A 71 -15.14 0.79 13.12
C GLY A 71 -15.33 0.39 14.60
N GLY A 72 -14.28 0.42 15.42
CA GLY A 72 -14.34 0.06 16.84
C GLY A 72 -15.05 1.07 17.75
N ALA A 73 -15.14 0.76 19.05
CA ALA A 73 -15.86 1.56 20.06
C ALA A 73 -15.37 3.01 20.23
N HIS A 74 -14.21 3.35 19.68
CA HIS A 74 -13.57 4.66 19.79
C HIS A 74 -13.54 5.43 18.47
N GLY A 75 -14.10 4.88 17.38
CA GLY A 75 -14.02 5.49 16.06
C GLY A 75 -12.57 5.68 15.59
N ALA A 76 -12.37 6.62 14.67
CA ALA A 76 -11.05 7.07 14.24
C ALA A 76 -10.36 7.99 15.29
N SER A 77 -10.21 7.48 16.50
CA SER A 77 -9.44 8.13 17.56
C SER A 77 -7.95 8.26 17.19
N GLU A 78 -7.21 9.15 17.86
CA GLU A 78 -5.76 9.29 17.67
C GLU A 78 -5.01 7.97 17.86
N ILE A 79 -5.47 7.13 18.80
CA ILE A 79 -4.92 5.78 19.02
C ILE A 79 -5.15 4.90 17.80
N ALA A 80 -6.38 4.87 17.27
CA ALA A 80 -6.72 4.06 16.10
C ALA A 80 -5.95 4.51 14.84
N VAL A 81 -5.75 5.82 14.67
CA VAL A 81 -4.92 6.38 13.58
C VAL A 81 -3.46 5.93 13.72
N ASN A 82 -2.90 6.00 14.93
CA ASN A 82 -1.52 5.56 15.17
C ASN A 82 -1.34 4.05 14.98
N ASP A 83 -2.32 3.24 15.40
CA ASP A 83 -2.33 1.80 15.17
C ASP A 83 -2.44 1.49 13.67
N ALA A 84 -3.28 2.21 12.92
CA ALA A 84 -3.38 2.07 11.47
C ALA A 84 -2.04 2.39 10.79
N LYS A 85 -1.35 3.47 11.17
CA LYS A 85 -0.02 3.79 10.63
C LYS A 85 1.00 2.67 10.89
N ARG A 86 0.96 2.03 12.06
CA ARG A 86 1.85 0.89 12.37
C ARG A 86 1.53 -0.32 11.48
N GLU A 87 0.25 -0.66 11.32
CA GLU A 87 -0.14 -1.78 10.46
C GLU A 87 0.22 -1.55 8.99
N LEU A 88 0.05 -0.32 8.48
CA LEU A 88 0.42 0.03 7.11
C LEU A 88 1.94 0.00 6.91
N ALA A 89 2.72 0.40 7.92
CA ALA A 89 4.18 0.26 7.89
C ALA A 89 4.61 -1.22 7.84
N ASP A 90 3.92 -2.11 8.56
CA ASP A 90 4.17 -3.56 8.52
C ASP A 90 3.86 -4.16 7.13
N LEU A 91 2.86 -3.59 6.44
CA LEU A 91 2.55 -3.88 5.03
C LEU A 91 3.49 -3.18 4.03
N ARG A 92 4.54 -2.50 4.51
CA ARG A 92 5.58 -1.84 3.70
C ARG A 92 5.13 -0.59 2.95
N PHE A 93 4.00 0.01 3.30
CA PHE A 93 3.64 1.33 2.78
C PHE A 93 4.61 2.39 3.29
N THR A 94 4.92 3.36 2.44
CA THR A 94 5.63 4.56 2.88
C THR A 94 4.71 5.42 3.76
N PRO A 95 5.27 6.33 4.59
CA PRO A 95 4.43 7.21 5.40
C PRO A 95 3.41 8.02 4.59
N ALA A 96 3.78 8.45 3.38
CA ALA A 96 2.90 9.23 2.52
C ALA A 96 1.74 8.40 1.93
N GLU A 97 2.01 7.14 1.54
CA GLU A 97 0.97 6.22 1.09
C GLU A 97 0.03 5.84 2.24
N ALA A 98 0.60 5.57 3.43
CA ALA A 98 -0.18 5.25 4.61
C ALA A 98 -1.11 6.40 5.01
N ASP A 99 -0.61 7.64 4.99
CA ASP A 99 -1.40 8.83 5.26
C ASP A 99 -2.52 9.03 4.20
N ALA A 100 -2.27 8.67 2.94
CA ALA A 100 -3.30 8.74 1.88
C ALA A 100 -4.43 7.71 2.12
N ILE A 101 -4.09 6.46 2.46
CA ILE A 101 -5.08 5.41 2.79
C ILE A 101 -5.91 5.82 4.00
N ILE A 102 -5.25 6.29 5.06
CA ILE A 102 -5.92 6.77 6.28
C ILE A 102 -6.80 7.98 5.97
N GLY A 103 -6.32 8.95 5.20
CA GLY A 103 -7.08 10.14 4.81
C GLY A 103 -8.38 9.78 4.09
N ILE A 104 -8.30 8.88 3.10
CA ILE A 104 -9.48 8.39 2.38
C ILE A 104 -10.43 7.65 3.35
N ALA A 105 -9.90 6.80 4.24
CA ALA A 105 -10.72 6.08 5.21
C ALA A 105 -11.45 7.04 6.17
N LEU A 106 -10.79 8.09 6.63
CA LEU A 106 -11.39 9.14 7.48
C LEU A 106 -12.51 9.89 6.74
N ASP A 107 -12.27 10.25 5.48
CA ASP A 107 -13.25 10.96 4.65
C ASP A 107 -14.52 10.13 4.43
N VAL A 108 -14.38 8.81 4.29
CA VAL A 108 -15.50 7.88 4.09
C VAL A 108 -16.18 7.50 5.41
N HIS A 109 -15.44 7.32 6.51
CA HIS A 109 -16.02 7.03 7.83
C HIS A 109 -16.94 8.15 8.35
N GLY A 110 -16.81 9.36 7.80
CA GLY A 110 -17.72 10.49 8.06
C GLY A 110 -18.97 10.55 7.17
N GLN A 111 -19.10 9.70 6.14
CA GLN A 111 -20.14 9.81 5.11
C GLN A 111 -21.11 8.61 5.13
N ARG A 112 -22.41 8.88 5.28
CA ARG A 112 -23.45 7.83 5.21
C ARG A 112 -23.57 7.30 3.77
N GLY A 113 -23.47 5.98 3.57
CA GLY A 113 -23.86 5.29 2.33
C GLY A 113 -22.79 5.15 1.24
N ILE A 114 -21.56 5.61 1.52
CA ILE A 114 -20.36 5.23 0.74
C ILE A 114 -19.81 3.93 1.34
N GLU A 115 -19.14 3.08 0.53
CA GLU A 115 -18.47 1.82 0.92
C GLU A 115 -18.10 1.88 2.40
N SER A 116 -19.01 1.37 3.23
CA SER A 116 -18.83 1.41 4.67
C SER A 116 -17.68 0.46 4.87
N CYS A 117 -16.62 0.93 5.49
CA CYS A 117 -15.66 0.06 6.14
C CYS A 117 -16.38 -1.21 6.63
N PRO A 118 -16.02 -2.40 6.12
CA PRO A 118 -16.87 -3.59 6.18
C PRO A 118 -17.33 -3.95 7.60
#